data_AF-A0A0P7YGV8-F1
#
_entry.id   AF-A0A0P7YGV8-F1
#
_cell.length_a   1.000
_cell.length_b   1.000
_cell.length_c   1.000
_cell.angle_alpha   90.00
_cell.angle_beta   90.00
_cell.angle_gamma   90.00
#
_symmetry.space_group_name_H-M   'P 1'
#
loop_
_entity.id
_entity.type
_entity.pdbx_description
1 polymer ?
#
loop_
_entity_poly.entity_id
_entity_poly.type
_entity_poly.pdbx_seq_one_letter_code
_entity_poly.pdbx_strand_id
1 'polypeptide(L)' 'MRLRQLIDNHHGALERLERHLDIPRTAAECFAPLFKREIGPQEYGLALVEAVAHLNHLHQTGRAVRRLNESGAWEFSRAG' A
#
# COMPACT_ATOMS: atom_id res chain seq x y z
N MET A 1 -23.18 -10.72 5.73
CA MET A 1 -22.81 -10.60 4.29
C MET A 1 -21.94 -9.38 3.99
N ARG A 2 -22.17 -8.18 4.53
CA ARG A 2 -21.35 -6.98 4.23
C ARG A 2 -19.92 -6.97 4.79
N LEU A 3 -19.73 -7.40 6.04
CA LEU A 3 -18.41 -7.43 6.68
C LEU A 3 -17.42 -8.36 5.96
N ARG A 4 -17.91 -9.50 5.45
CA ARG A 4 -17.07 -10.44 4.70
C ARG A 4 -16.54 -9.83 3.41
N GLN A 5 -17.38 -9.10 2.68
CA GLN A 5 -16.95 -8.37 1.49
C GLN A 5 -15.86 -7.32 1.79
N LEU A 6 -15.95 -6.64 2.94
CA LEU A 6 -14.91 -5.67 3.34
C LEU A 6 -13.58 -6.37 3.63
N ILE A 7 -13.63 -7.51 4.33
CA ILE A 7 -12.45 -8.35 4.61
C ILE A 7 -11.82 -8.85 3.31
N ASP A 8 -12.63 -9.44 2.42
CA ASP A 8 -12.15 -10.00 1.16
C ASP A 8 -11.55 -8.91 0.26
N ASN A 9 -12.17 -7.72 0.21
CA ASN A 9 -11.62 -6.58 -0.51
C ASN A 9 -10.26 -6.13 0.05
N HIS A 10 -10.11 -6.14 1.37
CA HIS A 10 -8.86 -5.74 2.03
C HIS A 10 -7.74 -6.75 1.77
N HIS A 11 -8.01 -8.05 1.91
CA HIS A 11 -7.02 -9.09 1.56
C HIS A 11 -6.62 -9.03 0.09
N GLY A 12 -7.59 -8.88 -0.83
CA GLY A 12 -7.29 -8.71 -2.24
C GLY A 12 -6.47 -7.45 -2.53
N ALA A 13 -6.66 -6.37 -1.78
CA ALA A 13 -5.84 -5.16 -1.90
C ALA A 13 -4.39 -5.40 -1.44
N LEU A 14 -4.19 -6.12 -0.33
CA LEU A 14 -2.87 -6.49 0.17
C LEU A 14 -2.10 -7.35 -0.85
N GLU A 15 -2.75 -8.35 -1.46
CA GLU A 15 -2.11 -9.18 -2.50
C GLU A 15 -1.70 -8.38 -3.74
N ARG A 16 -2.55 -7.46 -4.21
CA ARG A 16 -2.20 -6.59 -5.33
C ARG A 16 -1.06 -5.65 -4.99
N LEU A 17 -1.07 -5.09 -3.78
CA LEU A 17 -0.02 -4.20 -3.30
C LEU A 17 1.31 -4.94 -3.18
N GLU A 18 1.34 -6.12 -2.57
CA GLU A 18 2.55 -6.92 -2.43
C GLU A 18 3.21 -7.23 -3.79
N ARG A 19 2.43 -7.60 -4.81
CA ARG A 19 2.95 -7.76 -6.19
C ARG A 19 3.49 -6.45 -6.77
N HIS A 20 2.82 -5.32 -6.49
CA HIS A 20 3.26 -4.00 -6.96
C HIS A 20 4.60 -3.57 -6.34
N LEU A 21 4.99 -4.16 -5.21
CA LEU A 21 6.25 -3.93 -4.50
C LEU A 21 7.41 -4.83 -4.97
N ASP A 22 7.28 -5.51 -6.12
CA ASP A 22 8.41 -6.20 -6.77
C ASP A 22 9.57 -5.23 -7.11
N ILE A 23 9.28 -3.93 -7.17
CA ILE A 23 10.28 -2.86 -7.16
C ILE A 23 10.04 -1.93 -5.96
N PRO A 24 11.08 -1.26 -5.42
CA PRO A 24 10.92 -0.32 -4.31
C PRO A 24 9.98 0.84 -4.67
N ARG A 25 9.05 1.18 -3.77
CA ARG A 25 8.07 2.26 -3.95
C ARG A 25 7.74 2.97 -2.65
N THR A 26 7.48 4.27 -2.74
CA THR A 26 6.88 5.07 -1.67
C THR A 26 5.38 4.80 -1.56
N ALA A 27 4.77 5.25 -0.45
CA ALA A 27 3.32 5.12 -0.25
C ALA A 27 2.49 5.85 -1.32
N ALA A 28 2.96 7.01 -1.79
CA ALA A 28 2.29 7.78 -2.83
C ALA A 28 2.25 7.04 -4.18
N GLU A 29 3.26 6.23 -4.47
CA GLU A 29 3.35 5.42 -5.70
C GLU A 29 2.52 4.11 -5.64
N CYS A 30 1.87 3.86 -4.49
CA CYS A 30 1.09 2.65 -4.24
C CYS A 30 -0.43 2.86 -4.37
N PHE A 31 -0.88 3.98 -4.94
CA PHE A 31 -2.32 4.26 -5.10
C PHE A 31 -2.99 3.35 -6.13
N ALA A 32 -2.33 3.09 -7.25
CA ALA A 32 -2.89 2.29 -8.34
C ALA A 32 -3.39 0.88 -7.92
N PRO A 33 -2.66 0.06 -7.14
CA PRO A 33 -3.17 -1.25 -6.71
C PRO A 33 -4.31 -1.17 -5.66
N LEU A 34 -4.41 -0.06 -4.92
CA LEU A 34 -5.36 0.13 -3.82
C LEU A 34 -6.67 0.76 -4.28
N PHE A 35 -6.61 1.71 -5.20
CA PHE A 35 -7.74 2.51 -5.64
C PHE A 35 -8.06 2.27 -7.11
N LYS A 36 -9.32 1.94 -7.40
CA LYS A 36 -9.81 1.68 -8.77
C LYS A 36 -10.07 2.96 -9.59
N ARG A 37 -9.65 4.13 -9.09
CA ARG A 37 -9.89 5.45 -9.68
C ARG A 37 -8.67 6.35 -9.46
N GLU A 38 -8.54 7.36 -10.30
CA GLU A 38 -7.57 8.44 -10.07
C GLU A 38 -7.88 9.16 -8.75
N ILE A 39 -6.82 9.56 -8.06
CA ILE A 39 -6.88 10.25 -6.77
C ILE A 39 -6.71 11.74 -7.03
N GLY A 40 -7.75 12.51 -6.69
CA GLY A 40 -7.72 13.96 -6.79
C GLY A 40 -6.98 14.61 -5.61
N PRO A 41 -6.71 15.94 -5.70
CA PRO A 41 -6.04 16.69 -4.63
C PRO A 41 -6.74 16.60 -3.28
N GLN A 42 -8.08 16.54 -3.27
CA GLN A 42 -8.90 16.50 -2.06
C GLN A 42 -8.80 15.13 -1.36
N GLU A 43 -8.71 14.04 -2.12
CA GLU A 43 -8.61 12.69 -1.59
C GLU A 43 -7.17 12.27 -1.29
N TYR A 44 -6.16 12.99 -1.79
CA TYR A 44 -4.76 12.62 -1.71
C TYR A 44 -4.29 12.28 -0.29
N GLY A 45 -4.63 13.13 0.69
CA GLY A 45 -4.23 12.92 2.08
C GLY A 45 -4.83 11.64 2.68
N LEU A 46 -6.10 11.36 2.37
CA LEU A 46 -6.77 10.14 2.83
C LEU A 46 -6.20 8.90 2.14
N ALA A 47 -6.01 8.96 0.83
CA ALA A 47 -5.39 7.89 0.04
C ALA A 47 -3.98 7.56 0.55
N LEU A 48 -3.22 8.59 0.94
CA LEU A 48 -1.88 8.42 1.50
C LEU A 48 -1.90 7.65 2.82
N VAL A 49 -2.77 8.03 3.76
CA VAL A 49 -2.87 7.35 5.06
C VAL A 49 -3.33 5.90 4.88
N GLU A 50 -4.27 5.64 3.98
CA GLU A 50 -4.70 4.27 3.68
C GLU A 50 -3.58 3.45 3.05
N ALA A 51 -2.80 4.01 2.11
CA ALA A 51 -1.65 3.33 1.53
C ALA A 51 -0.59 3.00 2.60
N VAL A 52 -0.28 3.95 3.48
CA VAL A 52 0.62 3.74 4.62
C VAL A 52 0.11 2.63 5.55
N ALA A 53 -1.19 2.56 5.81
CA ALA A 53 -1.78 1.51 6.64
C ALA A 53 -1.56 0.11 6.04
N HIS A 54 -1.81 -0.07 4.73
CA HIS A 54 -1.59 -1.35 4.06
C HIS A 54 -0.10 -1.72 4.01
N LEU A 55 0.78 -0.75 3.72
CA LEU A 55 2.23 -0.97 3.69
C LEU A 55 2.78 -1.34 5.08
N ASN A 56 2.31 -0.67 6.13
CA ASN A 56 2.66 -1.01 7.50
C ASN A 56 2.18 -2.42 7.87
N HIS A 57 0.98 -2.82 7.44
CA HIS A 57 0.49 -4.18 7.66
C HIS A 57 1.39 -5.22 6.96
N LEU A 58 1.72 -5.02 5.68
CA LEU A 58 2.65 -5.90 4.97
C LEU A 58 4.02 -5.95 5.65
N HIS A 59 4.51 -4.81 6.12
CA HIS A 59 5.79 -4.74 6.82
C HIS A 59 5.77 -5.50 8.17
N GLN A 60 4.75 -5.27 8.99
CA GLN A 60 4.60 -5.92 10.29
C GLN A 60 4.34 -7.43 10.18
N THR A 61 3.77 -7.88 9.05
CA THR A 61 3.56 -9.30 8.76
C THR A 61 4.75 -9.94 8.03
N GLY A 62 5.86 -9.22 7.84
CA GLY A 62 7.08 -9.74 7.21
C GLY A 62 6.97 -9.94 5.69
N ARG A 63 5.90 -9.44 5.06
CA ARG A 63 5.65 -9.54 3.61
C ARG A 63 6.28 -8.40 2.81
N ALA A 64 6.70 -7.33 3.49
CA ALA A 64 7.45 -6.23 2.92
C ALA A 64 8.57 -5.76 3.85
N VAL A 65 9.63 -5.24 3.25
CA VAL A 65 10.70 -4.51 3.94
C VAL A 65 10.64 -3.05 3.54
N ARG A 66 11.24 -2.17 4.35
CA ARG A 66 11.35 -0.75 4.01
C ARG A 66 12.73 -0.19 4.29
N ARG A 67 13.13 0.81 3.51
CA ARG A 67 14.34 1.60 3.71
C ARG A 67 14.02 3.08 3.58
N LEU A 68 14.78 3.92 4.26
CA LEU A 68 14.69 5.36 4.07
C LEU A 68 15.54 5.73 2.84
N ASN A 69 14.96 6.43 1.88
CA ASN A 69 15.70 6.91 0.72
C ASN A 69 16.38 8.27 1.01
N GLU A 70 17.17 8.75 0.05
CA GLU A 70 17.94 10.00 0.16
C GLU A 70 17.06 11.25 0.36
N SER A 71 15.80 11.19 -0.07
CA SER A 71 14.81 12.25 0.12
C SER A 71 14.07 12.17 1.46
N GLY A 72 14.42 11.22 2.34
CA GLY A 72 13.78 11.01 3.63
C GLY A 72 12.40 10.34 3.55
N ALA A 73 12.07 9.69 2.44
CA ALA A 73 10.84 8.93 2.28
C ALA A 73 11.09 7.42 2.50
N TRP A 74 10.12 6.73 3.11
CA TRP A 74 10.14 5.27 3.19
C TRP A 74 9.81 4.66 1.82
N GLU A 75 10.74 3.87 1.29
CA GLU A 75 10.51 2.97 0.17
C GLU A 75 10.28 1.56 0.68
N PHE A 76 9.19 0.95 0.23
CA PHE A 76 8.82 -0.42 0.55
C PHE A 76 9.11 -1.32 -0.65
N SER A 77 9.54 -2.55 -0.39
CA SER A 77 9.67 -3.61 -1.39
C SER A 77 9.18 -4.92 -0.80
N ARG A 78 8.75 -5.85 -1.66
CA ARG A 78 8.34 -7.20 -1.25
C ARG A 78 9.49 -7.87 -0.48
N ALA A 79 9.15 -8.59 0.58
CA ALA A 79 10.11 -9.43 1.28
C ALA A 79 10.49 -10.62 0.36
N GLY A 80 11.78 -10.92 0.29
CA GLY A 80 12.32 -12.02 -0.52
C GLY A 80 11.96 -13.39 0.03
#